data_AF-A0A8S2FNB4-F1
#
_entry.id   AF-A0A8S2FNB4-F1
#
_cell.length_a   1.000
_cell.length_b   1.000
_cell.length_c   1.000
_cell.angle_alpha   90.00
_cell.angle_beta   90.00
_cell.angle_gamma   90.00
#
_symmetry.space_group_name_H-M   'P 1'
#
loop_
_entity.id
_entity.type
_entity.pdbx_description
1 polymer ?
#
loop_
_entity_poly.entity_id
_entity_poly.type
_entity_poly.pdbx_seq_one_letter_code
_entity_poly.pdbx_strand_id
1 'polypeptide(L)'
;DFVIPEKEQSLLDAYKNWRERADPKVCCDYGLHVAITSWSDQVAKDMETLTKEKGVNSFKIFMAYNGVFMLHDHEIYQVFTKCRELGAIAMVHAENGEIITELEKEVAKLGITGPEGHLLSRPEELEAEATNRAITIAEQSRCPLYVVHVMSKSAADKVCDARRKGKMDHNYP
;
A
#
# COMPACT_ATOMS: atom_id res chain seq x y z
N ASP A 1 4.87 -10.68 7.48
CA ASP A 1 5.06 -10.87 6.02
C ASP A 1 3.91 -10.19 5.26
N PHE A 2 3.94 -10.14 3.92
CA PHE A 2 2.88 -9.59 3.10
C PHE A 2 2.27 -10.69 2.22
N VAL A 3 0.99 -10.98 2.43
CA VAL A 3 0.19 -11.79 1.52
C VAL A 3 -0.11 -10.94 0.29
N ILE A 4 0.33 -11.38 -0.89
CA ILE A 4 0.06 -10.68 -2.15
C ILE A 4 -0.75 -11.63 -3.04
N PRO A 5 -2.04 -11.36 -3.26
CA PRO A 5 -2.85 -12.20 -4.13
C PRO A 5 -2.35 -12.14 -5.58
N GLU A 6 -2.39 -13.27 -6.26
CA GLU A 6 -2.23 -13.30 -7.72
C GLU A 6 -3.42 -12.61 -8.40
N LYS A 7 -3.27 -12.30 -9.69
CA LYS A 7 -4.38 -11.73 -10.47
C LYS A 7 -5.58 -12.66 -10.43
N GLU A 8 -6.76 -12.13 -10.12
CA GLU A 8 -8.04 -12.86 -9.97
C GLU A 8 -8.13 -13.81 -8.75
N GLN A 9 -7.08 -13.92 -7.93
CA GLN A 9 -7.13 -14.71 -6.70
C GLN A 9 -7.89 -13.98 -5.59
N SER A 10 -8.74 -14.70 -4.83
CA SER A 10 -9.39 -14.14 -3.65
C SER A 10 -8.37 -13.83 -2.54
N LEU A 11 -8.67 -12.85 -1.67
CA LEU A 11 -7.75 -12.52 -0.57
C LEU A 11 -7.68 -13.66 0.46
N LEU A 12 -8.78 -14.40 0.63
CA LEU A 12 -8.87 -15.52 1.56
C LEU A 12 -8.02 -16.71 1.12
N ASP A 13 -8.03 -17.02 -0.19
CA ASP A 13 -7.19 -18.09 -0.74
C ASP A 13 -5.71 -17.69 -0.68
N ALA A 14 -5.38 -16.44 -1.00
CA ALA A 14 -4.02 -15.95 -0.88
C ALA A 14 -3.52 -16.05 0.58
N TYR A 15 -4.33 -15.60 1.55
CA TYR A 15 -4.02 -15.70 2.97
C TYR A 15 -3.80 -17.16 3.40
N LYS A 16 -4.71 -18.06 3.01
CA LYS A 16 -4.61 -19.48 3.30
C LYS A 16 -3.30 -20.08 2.76
N ASN A 17 -2.97 -19.80 1.49
CA ASN A 17 -1.74 -20.30 0.87
C ASN A 17 -0.49 -19.81 1.61
N TRP A 18 -0.46 -18.56 2.08
CA TRP A 18 0.64 -18.03 2.88
C TRP A 18 0.76 -18.75 4.22
N ARG A 19 -0.35 -18.96 4.92
CA ARG A 19 -0.40 -19.69 6.19
C ARG A 19 0.09 -21.13 6.03
N GLU A 20 -0.38 -21.85 5.00
CA GLU A 20 0.04 -23.24 4.72
C GLU A 20 1.55 -23.36 4.43
N ARG A 21 2.15 -22.35 3.82
CA ARG A 21 3.60 -22.30 3.58
C ARG A 21 4.41 -21.97 4.83
N ALA A 22 3.88 -21.10 5.69
CA ALA A 22 4.58 -20.57 6.86
C ALA A 22 4.41 -21.43 8.12
N ASP A 23 3.19 -21.85 8.45
CA ASP A 23 2.84 -22.60 9.67
C ASP A 23 3.77 -23.79 9.97
N PRO A 24 4.17 -24.64 8.99
CA PRO A 24 5.05 -25.78 9.29
C PRO A 24 6.55 -25.43 9.34
N LYS A 25 6.96 -24.17 9.07
CA LYS A 25 8.36 -23.77 8.86
C LYS A 25 8.87 -22.70 9.80
N VAL A 26 7.99 -21.83 10.31
CA VAL A 26 8.42 -20.70 11.16
C VAL A 26 9.06 -21.20 12.45
N CYS A 27 10.17 -20.57 12.85
CA CYS A 27 10.87 -20.86 14.11
C CYS A 27 10.57 -19.82 15.20
N CYS A 28 9.69 -18.85 14.91
CA CYS A 28 9.24 -17.80 15.80
C CYS A 28 7.80 -17.38 15.44
N ASP A 29 7.16 -16.63 16.34
CA ASP A 29 5.82 -16.10 16.10
C ASP A 29 5.80 -15.14 14.91
N TYR A 30 4.67 -15.09 14.20
CA TYR A 30 4.52 -14.25 13.02
C TYR A 30 3.09 -13.72 12.85
N GLY A 31 2.98 -12.63 12.09
CA GLY A 31 1.72 -12.06 11.62
C GLY A 31 1.80 -11.72 10.13
N LEU A 32 0.63 -11.50 9.53
CA LEU A 32 0.48 -11.26 8.10
C LEU A 32 -0.29 -9.96 7.85
N HIS A 33 0.25 -9.13 6.96
CA HIS A 33 -0.47 -8.06 6.29
C HIS A 33 -1.04 -8.61 4.98
N VAL A 34 -2.18 -8.10 4.51
CA VAL A 34 -2.78 -8.54 3.24
C VAL A 34 -2.81 -7.39 2.24
N ALA A 35 -2.25 -7.61 1.06
CA ALA A 35 -2.25 -6.62 0.00
C ALA A 35 -3.61 -6.57 -0.72
N ILE A 36 -4.08 -5.35 -0.99
CA ILE A 36 -5.25 -5.06 -1.79
C ILE A 36 -4.76 -4.53 -3.14
N THR A 37 -4.84 -5.38 -4.16
CA THR A 37 -4.32 -5.12 -5.52
C THR A 37 -5.42 -4.78 -6.54
N SER A 38 -6.69 -4.82 -6.11
CA SER A 38 -7.87 -4.35 -6.84
C SER A 38 -9.00 -4.05 -5.85
N TRP A 39 -10.02 -3.32 -6.27
CA TRP A 39 -11.19 -3.05 -5.44
C TRP A 39 -12.50 -3.63 -6.00
N SER A 40 -13.30 -4.24 -5.12
CA SER A 40 -14.67 -4.71 -5.41
C SER A 40 -15.44 -4.97 -4.11
N ASP A 41 -16.76 -5.14 -4.21
CA ASP A 41 -17.59 -5.54 -3.06
C ASP A 41 -17.16 -6.88 -2.46
N GLN A 42 -16.63 -7.79 -3.28
CA GLN A 42 -16.10 -9.07 -2.80
C GLN A 42 -14.81 -8.86 -1.99
N VAL A 43 -13.90 -8.02 -2.47
CA VAL A 43 -12.69 -7.62 -1.73
C VAL A 43 -13.05 -7.02 -0.37
N ALA A 44 -14.06 -6.16 -0.32
CA ALA A 44 -14.53 -5.58 0.95
C ALA A 44 -15.04 -6.64 1.94
N LYS A 45 -15.77 -7.66 1.47
CA LYS A 45 -16.24 -8.80 2.29
C LYS A 45 -15.07 -9.68 2.77
N ASP A 46 -14.08 -9.89 1.91
CA ASP A 46 -12.90 -10.68 2.27
C ASP A 46 -12.07 -9.95 3.34
N MET A 47 -11.88 -8.62 3.23
CA MET A 47 -11.23 -7.81 4.28
C MET A 47 -11.93 -7.93 5.63
N GLU A 48 -13.27 -7.97 5.63
CA GLU A 48 -14.06 -8.13 6.85
C GLU A 48 -13.85 -9.51 7.47
N THR A 49 -13.87 -10.57 6.67
CA THR A 49 -13.57 -11.94 7.12
C THR A 49 -12.14 -12.04 7.67
N LEU A 50 -11.17 -11.47 6.97
CA LEU A 50 -9.77 -11.45 7.40
C LEU A 50 -9.59 -10.77 8.76
N THR A 51 -10.31 -9.67 8.98
CA THR A 51 -10.24 -8.91 10.23
C THR A 51 -10.94 -9.63 11.38
N LYS A 52 -12.18 -10.06 11.16
CA LYS A 52 -13.03 -10.63 12.23
C LYS A 52 -12.63 -12.06 12.61
N GLU A 53 -12.14 -12.85 11.65
CA GLU A 53 -11.94 -14.29 11.84
C GLU A 53 -10.48 -14.74 11.73
N LYS A 54 -9.63 -14.00 11.00
CA LYS A 54 -8.25 -14.44 10.68
C LYS A 54 -7.15 -13.63 11.38
N GLY A 55 -7.53 -12.65 12.20
CA GLY A 55 -6.61 -11.84 13.00
C GLY A 55 -5.77 -10.84 12.20
N VAL A 56 -6.19 -10.47 10.99
CA VAL A 56 -5.51 -9.47 10.16
C VAL A 56 -6.07 -8.08 10.45
N ASN A 57 -5.25 -7.14 10.89
CA ASN A 57 -5.68 -5.76 11.17
C ASN A 57 -4.94 -4.71 10.33
N SER A 58 -4.31 -5.12 9.23
CA SER A 58 -3.45 -4.26 8.41
C SER A 58 -3.49 -4.68 6.94
N PHE A 59 -3.78 -3.71 6.07
CA PHE A 59 -3.97 -3.92 4.64
C PHE A 59 -3.04 -3.03 3.84
N LYS A 60 -2.33 -3.59 2.84
CA LYS A 60 -1.36 -2.84 2.03
C LYS A 60 -1.88 -2.53 0.64
N ILE A 61 -1.76 -1.28 0.20
CA ILE A 61 -2.03 -0.85 -1.17
C ILE A 61 -0.77 -0.33 -1.84
N PHE A 62 -0.83 -0.23 -3.17
CA PHE A 62 0.25 0.29 -4.00
C PHE A 62 -0.27 1.46 -4.83
N MET A 63 0.47 2.58 -4.80
CA MET A 63 0.28 3.70 -5.73
C MET A 63 1.22 3.61 -6.95
N ALA A 64 2.09 2.60 -6.95
CA ALA A 64 3.01 2.25 -8.01
C ALA A 64 2.67 0.89 -8.63
N TYR A 65 3.52 0.43 -9.56
CA TYR A 65 3.33 -0.82 -10.30
C TYR A 65 2.06 -0.79 -11.18
N ASN A 66 2.02 0.22 -12.06
CA ASN A 66 0.93 0.45 -13.00
C ASN A 66 0.65 -0.81 -13.84
N GLY A 67 -0.63 -1.18 -13.95
CA GLY A 67 -1.09 -2.38 -14.65
C GLY A 67 -0.90 -3.71 -13.90
N VAL A 68 -0.32 -3.70 -12.69
CA VAL A 68 -0.09 -4.91 -11.89
C VAL A 68 -0.75 -4.82 -10.52
N PHE A 69 -0.41 -3.82 -9.70
CA PHE A 69 -0.92 -3.67 -8.33
C PHE A 69 -1.46 -2.28 -8.01
N MET A 70 -1.22 -1.30 -8.90
CA MET A 70 -1.58 0.08 -8.67
C MET A 70 -3.10 0.25 -8.52
N LEU A 71 -3.50 0.90 -7.43
CA LEU A 71 -4.87 1.39 -7.26
C LEU A 71 -4.98 2.86 -7.68
N HIS A 72 -6.13 3.23 -8.22
CA HIS A 72 -6.46 4.62 -8.49
C HIS A 72 -7.05 5.29 -7.24
N ASP A 73 -6.98 6.62 -7.15
CA ASP A 73 -7.38 7.38 -5.95
C ASP A 73 -8.80 7.06 -5.44
N HIS A 74 -9.75 6.79 -6.35
CA HIS A 74 -11.11 6.41 -5.97
C HIS A 74 -11.16 5.05 -5.27
N GLU A 75 -10.37 4.08 -5.70
CA GLU A 75 -10.25 2.76 -5.07
C GLU A 75 -9.53 2.87 -3.73
N ILE A 76 -8.45 3.66 -3.66
CA ILE A 76 -7.72 3.93 -2.42
C ILE A 76 -8.66 4.52 -1.36
N TYR A 77 -9.51 5.48 -1.74
CA TYR A 77 -10.50 6.05 -0.83
C TYR A 77 -11.49 5.00 -0.29
N GLN A 78 -11.93 4.06 -1.14
CA GLN A 78 -12.82 2.97 -0.73
C GLN A 78 -12.11 1.99 0.22
N VAL A 79 -10.87 1.60 -0.09
CA VAL A 79 -10.05 0.73 0.77
C VAL A 79 -9.83 1.38 2.14
N PHE A 80 -9.48 2.67 2.17
CA PHE A 80 -9.25 3.39 3.42
C PHE A 80 -10.53 3.52 4.25
N THR A 81 -11.65 3.80 3.59
CA THR A 81 -12.97 3.83 4.24
C THR A 81 -13.28 2.48 4.88
N LYS A 82 -13.05 1.36 4.17
CA LYS A 82 -13.24 0.02 4.71
C LYS A 82 -12.27 -0.31 5.84
N CYS A 83 -11.00 0.10 5.74
CA CYS A 83 -10.03 -0.06 6.84
C CYS A 83 -10.51 0.64 8.11
N ARG A 84 -11.01 1.89 8.01
CA ARG A 84 -11.61 2.61 9.14
C ARG A 84 -12.78 1.84 9.75
N GLU A 85 -13.73 1.37 8.94
CA GLU A 85 -14.89 0.59 9.42
C GLU A 85 -14.49 -0.68 10.18
N LEU A 86 -13.41 -1.32 9.75
CA LEU A 86 -12.89 -2.56 10.33
C LEU A 86 -11.97 -2.32 11.53
N GLY A 87 -11.59 -1.07 11.83
CA GLY A 87 -10.56 -0.78 12.83
C GLY A 87 -9.17 -1.30 12.42
N ALA A 88 -8.91 -1.38 11.11
CA ALA A 88 -7.64 -1.80 10.53
C ALA A 88 -6.80 -0.60 10.09
N ILE A 89 -5.48 -0.79 10.04
CA ILE A 89 -4.54 0.22 9.53
C ILE A 89 -4.31 0.05 8.02
N ALA A 90 -4.38 1.15 7.28
CA ALA A 90 -4.03 1.16 5.87
C ALA A 90 -2.52 1.39 5.72
N MET A 91 -1.84 0.52 4.97
CA MET A 91 -0.42 0.63 4.63
C MET A 91 -0.29 1.02 3.16
N VAL A 92 0.60 1.95 2.83
CA VAL A 92 0.77 2.43 1.45
C VAL A 92 2.21 2.37 0.99
N HIS A 93 2.44 1.72 -0.14
CA HIS A 93 3.63 1.95 -0.97
C HIS A 93 3.37 3.19 -1.84
N ALA A 94 3.99 4.31 -1.46
CA ALA A 94 3.65 5.64 -1.95
C ALA A 94 4.69 6.17 -2.94
N GLU A 95 4.61 5.74 -4.20
CA GLU A 95 5.31 6.37 -5.32
C GLU A 95 4.31 6.64 -6.46
N ASN A 96 4.53 7.66 -7.29
CA ASN A 96 3.63 7.96 -8.41
C ASN A 96 3.85 6.97 -9.57
N GLY A 97 3.05 5.90 -9.62
CA GLY A 97 3.21 4.83 -10.61
C GLY A 97 3.05 5.24 -12.07
N GLU A 98 2.20 6.23 -12.36
CA GLU A 98 2.00 6.71 -13.73
C GLU A 98 3.25 7.40 -14.26
N ILE A 99 3.82 8.31 -13.48
CA ILE A 99 5.04 9.03 -13.89
C ILE A 99 6.25 8.09 -13.92
N ILE A 100 6.38 7.17 -12.95
CA ILE A 100 7.44 6.15 -12.97
C ILE A 100 7.40 5.35 -14.27
N THR A 101 6.21 4.94 -14.71
CA THR A 101 6.05 4.17 -15.95
C THR A 101 6.55 4.94 -17.18
N GLU A 102 6.35 6.26 -17.22
CA GLU A 102 6.86 7.09 -18.31
C GLU A 102 8.38 7.30 -18.22
N LEU A 103 8.91 7.59 -17.03
CA LEU A 103 10.34 7.77 -16.83
C LEU A 103 11.13 6.48 -17.09
N GLU A 104 10.59 5.31 -16.74
CA GLU A 104 11.20 4.02 -17.09
C GLU A 104 11.36 3.86 -18.61
N LYS A 105 10.35 4.27 -19.40
CA LYS A 105 10.43 4.27 -20.87
C LYS A 105 11.47 5.27 -21.37
N GLU A 106 11.56 6.46 -20.78
CA GLU A 106 12.53 7.48 -21.16
C GLU A 106 13.97 7.04 -20.88
N VAL A 107 14.24 6.54 -19.67
CA VAL A 107 15.55 6.00 -19.26
C VAL A 107 15.98 4.86 -20.18
N ALA A 108 15.06 3.94 -20.50
CA ALA A 108 15.34 2.85 -21.45
C ALA A 108 15.65 3.37 -22.87
N LYS A 109 14.93 4.39 -23.36
CA LYS A 109 15.19 5.03 -24.66
C LYS A 109 16.56 5.71 -24.73
N LEU A 110 17.08 6.17 -23.60
CA LEU A 110 18.45 6.70 -23.48
C LEU A 110 19.53 5.61 -23.48
N GLY A 111 19.14 4.33 -23.57
CA GLY A 111 20.06 3.19 -23.56
C GLY A 111 20.56 2.80 -22.17
N ILE A 112 20.01 3.42 -21.11
CA ILE A 112 20.37 3.14 -19.73
C ILE A 112 19.62 1.88 -19.29
N THR A 113 20.33 0.76 -19.24
CA THR A 113 19.77 -0.57 -18.91
C THR A 113 20.40 -1.20 -17.66
N GLY A 114 21.37 -0.52 -17.05
CA GLY A 114 21.96 -0.93 -15.79
C GLY A 114 21.08 -0.57 -14.58
N PRO A 115 21.44 -1.06 -13.38
CA PRO A 115 20.69 -0.81 -12.14
C PRO A 115 20.50 0.67 -11.80
N GLU A 116 21.40 1.55 -12.25
CA GLU A 116 21.28 3.00 -12.09
C GLU A 116 20.02 3.58 -12.73
N GLY A 117 19.53 2.95 -13.80
CA GLY A 117 18.28 3.34 -14.46
C GLY A 117 17.07 3.27 -13.54
N HIS A 118 17.07 2.36 -12.56
CA HIS A 118 15.99 2.20 -11.59
C HIS A 118 15.85 3.41 -10.67
N LEU A 119 16.96 4.00 -10.23
CA LEU A 119 16.95 5.21 -9.42
C LEU A 119 16.57 6.43 -10.27
N LEU A 120 17.10 6.50 -11.50
CA LEU A 120 16.83 7.61 -12.42
C LEU A 120 15.35 7.69 -12.84
N SER A 121 14.66 6.57 -12.94
CA SER A 121 13.23 6.56 -13.28
C SER A 121 12.29 6.84 -12.11
N ARG A 122 12.84 7.02 -10.89
CA ARG A 122 12.08 7.15 -9.63
C ARG A 122 12.68 8.25 -8.74
N PRO A 123 12.75 9.50 -9.23
CA PRO A 123 13.27 10.59 -8.43
C PRO A 123 12.38 10.83 -7.19
N GLU A 124 12.98 11.31 -6.09
CA GLU A 124 12.34 11.34 -4.77
C GLU A 124 11.06 12.18 -4.71
N GLU A 125 10.88 13.13 -5.63
CA GLU A 125 9.68 13.95 -5.75
C GLU A 125 8.43 13.09 -6.02
N LEU A 126 8.58 11.94 -6.69
CA LEU A 126 7.46 11.02 -6.96
C LEU A 126 7.02 10.26 -5.71
N GLU A 127 7.96 9.96 -4.80
CA GLU A 127 7.64 9.39 -3.49
C GLU A 127 6.94 10.45 -2.62
N ALA A 128 7.45 11.68 -2.62
CA ALA A 128 6.90 12.77 -1.82
C ALA A 128 5.48 13.19 -2.27
N GLU A 129 5.23 13.24 -3.57
CA GLU A 129 3.90 13.52 -4.13
C GLU A 129 2.90 12.47 -3.68
N ALA A 130 3.18 11.19 -3.96
CA ALA A 130 2.30 10.09 -3.62
C ALA A 130 2.08 9.97 -2.11
N THR A 131 3.11 10.22 -1.29
CA THR A 131 2.99 10.29 0.16
C THR A 131 2.00 11.36 0.60
N ASN A 132 2.13 12.58 0.06
CA ASN A 132 1.20 13.67 0.37
C ASN A 132 -0.24 13.38 -0.10
N ARG A 133 -0.40 12.75 -1.27
CA ARG A 133 -1.70 12.34 -1.79
C ARG A 133 -2.34 11.25 -0.94
N ALA A 134 -1.61 10.21 -0.55
CA ALA A 134 -2.11 9.18 0.37
C ALA A 134 -2.56 9.77 1.71
N ILE A 135 -1.77 10.68 2.29
CA ILE A 135 -2.13 11.40 3.52
C ILE A 135 -3.45 12.17 3.35
N THR A 136 -3.61 12.85 2.22
CA THR A 136 -4.83 13.62 1.93
C THR A 136 -6.05 12.71 1.82
N ILE A 137 -5.94 11.58 1.12
CA ILE A 137 -7.04 10.60 0.99
C ILE A 137 -7.36 9.95 2.35
N ALA A 138 -6.35 9.62 3.15
CA ALA A 138 -6.51 9.09 4.49
C ALA A 138 -7.26 10.07 5.42
N GLU A 139 -6.92 11.36 5.35
CA GLU A 139 -7.63 12.41 6.09
C GLU A 139 -9.10 12.50 5.68
N GLN A 140 -9.41 12.48 4.37
CA GLN A 140 -10.81 12.53 3.91
C GLN A 140 -11.61 11.28 4.28
N SER A 141 -10.98 10.11 4.30
CA SER A 141 -11.61 8.85 4.71
C SER A 141 -11.60 8.64 6.23
N ARG A 142 -10.90 9.49 7.00
CA ARG A 142 -10.64 9.32 8.45
C ARG A 142 -10.03 7.95 8.78
N CYS A 143 -9.11 7.49 7.92
CA CYS A 143 -8.44 6.21 8.09
C CYS A 143 -7.03 6.42 8.66
N PRO A 144 -6.61 5.63 9.66
CA PRO A 144 -5.21 5.64 10.09
C PRO A 144 -4.30 5.09 8.97
N LEU A 145 -3.26 5.84 8.65
CA LEU A 145 -2.34 5.54 7.55
C LEU A 145 -0.93 5.21 8.05
N TYR A 146 -0.32 4.22 7.41
CA TYR A 146 1.07 3.84 7.58
C TYR A 146 1.79 3.90 6.23
N VAL A 147 2.70 4.86 6.06
CA VAL A 147 3.54 4.94 4.85
C VAL A 147 4.71 3.98 5.03
N VAL A 148 4.75 2.89 4.25
CA VAL A 148 5.84 1.91 4.33
C VAL A 148 7.10 2.44 3.64
N HIS A 149 8.27 1.94 4.06
CA HIS A 149 9.58 2.16 3.44
C HIS A 149 9.78 3.60 2.93
N VAL A 150 9.73 4.58 3.85
CA VAL A 150 10.07 5.97 3.54
C VAL A 150 11.58 6.03 3.24
N MET A 151 11.95 6.34 2.00
CA MET A 151 13.34 6.30 1.53
C MET A 151 13.95 7.68 1.31
N SER A 152 13.13 8.70 1.08
CA SER A 152 13.58 10.07 0.81
C SER A 152 13.34 11.05 1.95
N LYS A 153 14.14 12.11 1.96
CA LYS A 153 13.95 13.25 2.87
C LYS A 153 12.63 13.96 2.56
N SER A 154 12.33 14.16 1.28
CA SER A 154 11.14 14.88 0.84
C SER A 154 9.84 14.16 1.26
N ALA A 155 9.78 12.83 1.19
CA ALA A 155 8.66 12.05 1.71
C ALA A 155 8.60 12.05 3.24
N ALA A 156 9.74 11.92 3.93
CA ALA A 156 9.81 12.03 5.39
C ALA A 156 9.28 13.38 5.90
N ASP A 157 9.62 14.47 5.21
CA ASP A 157 9.13 15.82 5.53
C ASP A 157 7.59 15.89 5.41
N LYS A 158 6.97 15.25 4.41
CA LYS A 158 5.50 15.16 4.28
C LYS A 158 4.87 14.43 5.47
N VAL A 159 5.46 13.31 5.89
CA VAL A 159 4.98 12.56 7.06
C VAL A 159 5.11 13.40 8.33
N CYS A 160 6.26 14.05 8.54
CA CYS A 160 6.49 14.92 9.68
C CYS A 160 5.46 16.07 9.75
N ASP A 161 5.19 16.74 8.63
CA ASP A 161 4.24 17.83 8.57
C ASP A 161 2.79 17.37 8.80
N ALA A 162 2.42 16.20 8.28
CA ALA A 162 1.10 15.61 8.52
C ALA A 162 0.89 15.23 10.00
N ARG A 163 1.91 14.65 10.64
CA ARG A 163 1.89 14.34 12.08
C ARG A 163 1.79 15.59 12.94
N ARG A 164 2.54 16.65 12.63
CA ARG A 164 2.44 17.95 13.35
C ARG A 164 1.03 18.55 13.28
N LYS A 165 0.29 18.26 12.21
CA LYS A 165 -1.10 18.70 12.02
C LYS A 165 -2.13 17.72 12.58
N GLY A 166 -1.73 16.60 13.20
CA GLY A 166 -2.63 15.58 13.77
C GLY A 166 -3.36 14.72 12.73
N LYS A 167 -2.91 14.70 11.47
CA LYS A 167 -3.64 14.05 10.35
C LYS A 167 -3.50 12.52 10.27
N MET A 168 -2.56 11.97 11.03
CA MET A 168 -2.14 10.55 10.95
C MET A 168 -2.47 9.75 12.22
N ASP A 169 -3.18 10.36 13.16
CA ASP A 169 -3.48 9.76 14.46
C ASP A 169 -4.81 8.99 14.44
N HIS A 170 -4.86 7.86 15.15
CA HIS A 170 -6.05 7.02 15.31
C HIS A 170 -7.21 7.71 16.07
N ASN A 171 -6.98 8.89 16.65
CA ASN A 171 -7.89 9.56 17.58
C ASN A 171 -8.73 10.68 16.93
N TYR A 172 -8.97 10.62 15.63
CA TYR A 172 -9.88 11.59 14.99
C TYR A 172 -11.33 11.28 15.42
N PRO A 173 -12.06 12.22 16.07
CA PRO A 173 -13.42 11.99 16.56
C PRO A 173 -14.47 11.79 15.46
#